data_AF-A0A239J1T4-F1
#
_entry.id   AF-A0A239J1T4-F1
#
_cell.length_a   1.000
_cell.length_b   1.000
_cell.length_c   1.000
_cell.angle_alpha   90.00
_cell.angle_beta   90.00
_cell.angle_gamma   90.00
#
_symmetry.space_group_name_H-M   'P 1'
#
loop_
_entity.id
_entity.type
_entity.pdbx_description
1 polymer ?
#
loop_
_entity_poly.entity_id
_entity_poly.type
_entity_poly.pdbx_seq_one_letter_code
_entity_poly.pdbx_strand_id
1 'polypeptide(L)' 'MKRHLLLAACLLALAGCSSEYIISTADGQMITTDNKPKLDKASGMIRFEDAEGREQMIPQSQIRQIIER' A
#
# COMPACT_ATOMS: atom_id res chain seq x y z
N MET A 1 34.48 21.05 -7.80
CA MET A 1 33.10 21.48 -8.16
C MET A 1 32.28 20.39 -8.85
N LYS A 2 32.81 19.62 -9.81
CA LYS A 2 32.05 18.59 -10.57
C LYS A 2 31.62 17.34 -9.76
N ARG A 3 32.39 16.93 -8.74
CA ARG A 3 32.09 15.75 -7.91
C ARG A 3 30.86 15.89 -7.01
N HIS A 4 30.52 17.12 -6.60
CA HIS A 4 29.38 17.37 -5.71
C HIS A 4 28.04 17.34 -6.46
N LEU A 5 28.05 17.62 -7.77
CA LEU A 5 26.85 17.61 -8.61
C LEU A 5 26.30 16.18 -8.79
N LEU A 6 27.20 15.18 -8.88
CA LEU A 6 26.83 13.77 -9.01
C LEU A 6 26.20 13.19 -7.73
N LEU A 7 26.62 13.68 -6.57
CA LEU A 7 26.07 13.22 -5.28
C LEU A 7 24.64 13.73 -5.04
N ALA A 8 24.34 14.96 -5.50
CA ALA A 8 23.01 15.55 -5.38
C ALA A 8 21.97 14.87 -6.31
N ALA A 9 22.38 14.39 -7.48
CA ALA A 9 21.48 13.72 -8.43
C ALA A 9 20.99 12.34 -7.94
N CYS A 10 21.78 11.64 -7.11
CA CYS A 10 21.39 10.34 -6.55
C CYS A 10 20.29 10.44 -5.48
N LEU A 11 20.20 11.57 -4.77
CA LEU A 11 19.22 11.75 -3.69
C LEU A 11 17.78 11.96 -4.18
N LEU A 12 17.60 12.41 -5.42
CA LEU A 12 16.27 12.67 -6.01
C LEU A 12 15.64 11.43 -6.66
N ALA A 13 16.40 10.34 -6.81
CA ALA A 13 15.93 9.12 -7.47
C ALA A 13 15.18 8.15 -6.55
N LEU A 14 15.03 8.45 -5.26
CA LEU A 14 14.28 7.62 -4.30
C LEU A 14 12.78 7.96 -4.25
N ALA A 15 12.23 8.66 -5.25
CA ALA A 15 10.79 8.76 -5.40
C ALA A 15 10.24 7.36 -5.74
N GLY A 16 9.96 6.57 -4.71
CA GLY A 16 9.28 5.29 -4.84
C GLY A 16 7.88 5.55 -5.38
N CYS A 17 7.61 5.08 -6.59
CA CYS A 17 6.23 4.97 -7.07
C CYS A 17 5.53 3.90 -6.24
N SER A 18 4.86 4.31 -5.16
CA SER A 18 3.90 3.45 -4.47
C SER A 18 2.63 3.41 -5.30
N SER A 19 2.15 2.21 -5.63
CA SER A 19 0.82 2.04 -6.22
C SER A 19 -0.21 2.18 -5.10
N GLU A 20 -1.14 3.11 -5.24
CA GLU A 20 -2.25 3.27 -4.30
C GLU A 20 -3.31 2.19 -4.59
N TYR A 21 -3.81 1.53 -3.55
CA TYR A 21 -4.88 0.54 -3.66
C TYR A 21 -6.09 0.94 -2.83
N ILE A 22 -7.28 0.64 -3.35
CA ILE A 22 -8.55 0.88 -2.69
C ILE A 22 -9.21 -0.48 -2.43
N ILE A 23 -9.42 -0.79 -1.15
CA ILE A 23 -10.16 -1.97 -0.68
C ILE A 23 -11.60 -1.54 -0.43
N SER A 24 -12.54 -2.13 -1.15
CA SER A 24 -13.97 -1.97 -0.87
C SER A 24 -14.46 -3.17 -0.07
N THR A 25 -15.02 -2.89 1.09
CA THR A 25 -15.58 -3.89 2.01
C THR A 25 -17.06 -4.13 1.74
N ALA A 26 -17.58 -5.26 2.21
CA ALA A 26 -18.95 -5.69 1.99
C ALA A 26 -20.00 -4.80 2.67
N ASP A 27 -19.61 -4.08 3.73
CA ASP A 27 -20.41 -3.07 4.43
C ASP A 27 -20.35 -1.69 3.77
N GLY A 28 -19.62 -1.53 2.66
CA GLY A 28 -19.56 -0.30 1.87
C GLY A 28 -18.44 0.66 2.26
N GLN A 29 -17.56 0.29 3.19
CA GLN A 29 -16.37 1.09 3.46
C GLN A 29 -15.37 1.01 2.30
N MET A 30 -14.62 2.09 2.12
CA MET A 30 -13.51 2.17 1.18
C MET A 30 -12.26 2.53 1.95
N ILE A 31 -11.25 1.67 1.88
CA ILE A 31 -10.02 1.79 2.62
C ILE A 31 -8.89 1.96 1.62
N THR A 32 -8.13 3.04 1.76
CA THR A 32 -6.95 3.32 0.94
C THR A 32 -5.70 2.78 1.61
N THR A 33 -4.81 2.18 0.82
CA THR A 33 -3.49 1.67 1.26
C THR A 33 -2.46 1.95 0.18
N ASP A 34 -1.30 2.47 0.58
CA ASP A 34 -0.19 2.78 -0.34
C ASP A 34 0.55 1.53 -0.81
N ASN A 35 0.29 0.39 -0.17
CA ASN A 35 0.93 -0.89 -0.44
C ASN A 35 -0.10 -1.93 -0.86
N LYS A 36 0.33 -2.85 -1.73
CA LYS A 36 -0.51 -3.96 -2.18
C LYS A 36 -0.96 -4.83 -1.00
N PRO A 37 -2.28 -5.00 -0.77
CA PRO A 37 -2.79 -5.89 0.27
C PRO A 37 -2.33 -7.32 0.06
N LYS A 38 -1.99 -8.03 1.14
CA LYS A 38 -1.47 -9.40 1.10
C LYS A 38 -2.42 -10.35 1.82
N LEU A 39 -2.73 -11.47 1.19
CA LEU A 39 -3.46 -12.57 1.83
C LEU A 39 -2.51 -13.36 2.73
N ASP A 40 -2.82 -13.37 4.03
CA ASP A 40 -2.27 -14.33 4.97
C ASP A 40 -3.01 -15.66 4.83
N LYS A 41 -2.32 -16.64 4.22
CA LYS A 41 -2.87 -17.97 3.96
C LYS A 41 -3.11 -18.79 5.24
N ALA A 42 -2.44 -18.45 6.35
CA ALA A 42 -2.61 -19.17 7.60
C ALA A 42 -3.92 -18.75 8.30
N SER A 43 -4.27 -17.47 8.25
CA SER A 43 -5.45 -16.91 8.91
C SER A 43 -6.65 -16.68 7.98
N GLY A 44 -6.44 -16.64 6.66
CA GLY A 44 -7.47 -16.24 5.69
C GLY A 44 -7.79 -14.74 5.68
N MET A 45 -6.90 -13.94 6.27
CA MET A 45 -7.06 -12.49 6.43
C MET A 45 -6.24 -11.74 5.38
N ILE A 46 -6.78 -10.66 4.86
CA ILE A 46 -6.02 -9.68 4.08
C ILE A 46 -5.37 -8.70 5.05
N ARG A 47 -4.05 -8.59 4.95
CA ARG A 47 -3.23 -7.59 5.64
C ARG A 47 -2.95 -6.42 4.72
N PHE A 48 -3.12 -5.21 5.23
CA PHE A 48 -2.79 -3.96 4.54
C PHE A 48 -2.38 -2.90 5.56
N GLU A 49 -1.84 -1.79 5.07
CA GLU A 49 -1.46 -0.64 5.89
C GLU A 49 -2.50 0.46 5.68
N ASP A 50 -3.08 0.98 6.76
CA ASP A 50 -4.04 2.09 6.66
C ASP A 50 -3.32 3.42 6.37
N ALA A 51 -4.08 4.48 6.08
CA ALA A 51 -3.53 5.81 5.81
C ALA A 51 -2.78 6.44 7.01
N GLU A 52 -2.89 5.86 8.21
CA GLU A 52 -2.13 6.27 9.39
C GLU A 52 -0.82 5.47 9.55
N GLY A 53 -0.51 4.57 8.61
CA GLY A 53 0.68 3.73 8.66
C GLY A 53 0.55 2.53 9.60
N ARG A 54 -0.68 2.15 9.99
CA ARG A 54 -0.90 1.01 10.89
C ARG A 54 -1.24 -0.24 10.09
N GLU A 55 -0.63 -1.37 10.46
CA GLU A 55 -1.02 -2.67 9.93
C GLU A 55 -2.43 -3.04 10.42
N GLN A 56 -3.32 -3.31 9.47
CA GLN A 56 -4.69 -3.77 9.70
C GLN A 56 -4.90 -5.13 9.06
N MET A 57 -5.89 -5.88 9.56
CA MET A 57 -6.26 -7.19 9.04
C MET A 57 -7.78 -7.31 8.92
N ILE A 58 -8.27 -7.66 7.73
CA ILE A 58 -9.70 -7.87 7.45
C ILE A 58 -9.90 -9.24 6.81
N PRO A 59 -10.94 -10.03 7.19
CA PRO A 59 -11.20 -11.31 6.54
C PRO A 59 -11.43 -11.16 5.04
N GLN A 60 -10.88 -12.05 4.22
CA GLN A 60 -11.09 -12.02 2.76
C GLN A 60 -12.59 -12.06 2.40
N SER A 61 -13.42 -12.72 3.21
CA SER A 61 -14.88 -12.80 3.01
C SER A 61 -15.60 -11.46 3.15
N GLN A 62 -15.00 -10.47 3.83
CA GLN A 62 -15.57 -9.13 3.98
C GLN A 62 -15.11 -8.17 2.87
N ILE A 63 -14.24 -8.60 1.97
CA ILE A 63 -13.75 -7.77 0.88
C ILE A 63 -14.57 -8.05 -0.37
N ARG A 64 -15.11 -6.98 -0.95
CA ARG A 64 -15.89 -7.04 -2.18
C ARG A 64 -14.99 -6.91 -3.40
N GLN A 65 -14.02 -6.00 -3.35
CA GLN A 65 -13.08 -5.75 -4.45
C GLN A 65 -11.84 -5.01 -3.95
N ILE A 66 -10.73 -5.20 -4.66
CA ILE A 66 -9.48 -4.44 -4.49
C ILE A 66 -9.16 -3.83 -5.84
N ILE A 67 -9.02 -2.51 -5.88
CA ILE A 67 -8.75 -1.73 -7.08
C ILE A 67 -7.36 -1.12 -6.94
N GLU A 68 -6.52 -1.28 -7.96
CA GLU A 68 -5.24 -0.58 -8.07
C GLU A 68 -5.47 0.73 -8.83
N ARG A 69 -4.91 1.83 -8.31
CA ARG A 69 -5.04 3.16 -8.88
C ARG A 69 -3.87 3.50 -9.81
#